data_AF-A0A354Q8E2-F1
#
_entry.id   AF-A0A354Q8E2-F1
#
_cell.length_a   1.000
_cell.length_b   1.000
_cell.length_c   1.000
_cell.angle_alpha   90.00
_cell.angle_beta   90.00
_cell.angle_gamma   90.00
#
_symmetry.space_group_name_H-M   'P 1'
#
loop_
_entity.id
_entity.type
_entity.pdbx_description
1 polymer ?
#
loop_
_entity_poly.entity_id
_entity_poly.type
_entity_poly.pdbx_seq_one_letter_code
_entity_poly.pdbx_strand_id
1 'polypeptide(L)'
;AKFSLQHCVSVAILDGQVGFDAFESDARQRVAKMAMKISLERNEEIEKAYPNAWGAEVKVKLTNGKEFSVRRKHAKGDPDAPLSPTEFKEKATMLFRFGGVSEPEAWVERILELDSVSSFRDSDLIDLLDVSANGSMGKSFEI
;
A
#
# COMPACT_ATOMS: atom_id res chain seq x y z
N ALA A 1 -4.26 -5.37 14.13
CA ALA A 1 -5.27 -5.15 13.07
C ALA A 1 -4.71 -5.37 11.67
N LYS A 2 -3.56 -4.80 11.29
CA LYS A 2 -2.98 -4.92 9.93
C LYS A 2 -2.72 -6.34 9.40
N PHE A 3 -2.64 -7.35 10.28
CA PHE A 3 -2.48 -8.76 9.91
C PHE A 3 -3.77 -9.59 10.04
N SER A 4 -4.93 -8.95 10.18
CA SER A 4 -6.24 -9.62 10.22
C SER A 4 -6.99 -9.34 8.92
N LEU A 5 -7.22 -10.39 8.12
CA LEU A 5 -8.01 -10.29 6.90
C LEU A 5 -9.44 -9.84 7.19
N GLN A 6 -10.05 -10.32 8.27
CA GLN A 6 -11.38 -9.90 8.68
C GLN A 6 -11.45 -8.40 8.95
N HIS A 7 -10.44 -7.84 9.63
CA HIS A 7 -10.35 -6.41 9.86
C HIS A 7 -10.21 -5.64 8.54
N CYS A 8 -9.24 -6.01 7.69
CA CYS A 8 -8.98 -5.31 6.43
C CYS A 8 -10.19 -5.34 5.48
N VAL A 9 -10.85 -6.49 5.36
CA VAL A 9 -12.07 -6.63 4.54
C VAL A 9 -13.23 -5.83 5.14
N SER A 10 -13.36 -5.78 6.47
CA SER A 10 -14.41 -4.96 7.11
C SER A 10 -14.23 -3.47 6.84
N VAL A 11 -13.00 -2.97 6.94
CA VAL A 11 -12.67 -1.58 6.57
C VAL A 11 -13.00 -1.35 5.10
N ALA A 12 -12.53 -2.22 4.20
CA ALA A 12 -12.78 -2.05 2.76
C ALA A 12 -14.29 -2.01 2.42
N ILE A 13 -15.11 -2.84 3.08
CA ILE A 13 -16.57 -2.87 2.89
C ILE A 13 -17.24 -1.59 3.41
N LEU A 14 -16.82 -1.09 4.58
CA LEU A 14 -17.48 0.03 5.24
C LEU A 14 -17.01 1.39 4.72
N ASP A 15 -15.72 1.50 4.40
CA ASP A 15 -15.05 2.78 4.12
C ASP A 15 -14.62 2.89 2.65
N GLY A 16 -14.65 1.80 1.88
CA GLY A 16 -14.24 1.76 0.48
C GLY A 16 -12.73 1.81 0.24
N GLN A 17 -11.93 2.10 1.28
CA GLN A 17 -10.48 2.19 1.22
C GLN A 17 -9.84 1.73 2.54
N VAL A 18 -8.61 1.20 2.47
CA VAL A 18 -7.84 0.77 3.64
C VAL A 18 -6.60 1.65 3.75
N GLY A 19 -6.70 2.72 4.54
CA GLY A 19 -5.61 3.67 4.83
C GLY A 19 -4.80 3.30 6.08
N PHE A 20 -3.90 4.19 6.50
CA PHE A 20 -3.12 4.01 7.74
C PHE A 20 -3.97 4.11 9.00
N ASP A 21 -4.89 5.08 9.01
CA ASP A 21 -5.88 5.34 10.06
C ASP A 21 -6.82 4.15 10.32
N ALA A 22 -7.01 3.29 9.32
CA ALA A 22 -7.80 2.07 9.41
C ALA A 22 -7.34 1.11 10.52
N PHE A 23 -6.12 1.26 11.04
CA PHE A 23 -5.56 0.37 12.06
C PHE A 23 -5.54 0.98 13.47
N GLU A 24 -5.97 2.22 13.62
CA GLU A 24 -6.05 2.92 14.90
C GLU A 24 -7.17 2.39 15.80
N SER A 25 -7.22 2.82 17.07
CA SER A 25 -8.23 2.35 18.04
C SER A 25 -9.66 2.51 17.54
N ASP A 26 -9.96 3.65 16.95
CA ASP A 26 -11.33 4.04 16.61
C ASP A 26 -11.83 3.22 15.43
N ALA A 27 -11.00 3.05 14.40
CA ALA A 27 -11.28 2.18 13.27
C ALA A 27 -11.48 0.72 13.73
N ARG A 28 -10.60 0.21 14.61
CA ARG A 28 -10.72 -1.14 15.17
C ARG A 28 -12.04 -1.37 15.89
N GLN A 29 -12.46 -0.43 16.75
CA GLN A 29 -13.73 -0.55 17.47
C GLN A 29 -14.94 -0.49 16.52
N ARG A 30 -14.90 0.43 15.56
CA ARG A 30 -15.98 0.65 14.59
C ARG A 30 -16.25 -0.57 13.71
N VAL A 31 -15.20 -1.26 13.26
CA VAL A 31 -15.34 -2.40 12.34
C VAL A 31 -15.49 -3.76 13.02
N ALA A 32 -15.31 -3.84 14.35
CA ALA A 32 -15.29 -5.10 15.10
C ALA A 32 -16.53 -5.99 14.86
N LYS A 33 -17.73 -5.40 14.85
CA LYS A 33 -18.98 -6.14 14.60
C LYS A 33 -19.07 -6.70 13.18
N MET A 34 -18.48 -6.02 12.20
CA MET A 34 -18.42 -6.51 10.81
C MET A 34 -17.42 -7.64 10.70
N ALA A 35 -16.25 -7.51 11.36
CA ALA A 35 -15.20 -8.52 11.31
C ALA A 35 -15.68 -9.89 11.82
N MET A 36 -16.57 -9.91 12.83
CA MET A 36 -17.20 -11.13 13.35
C MET A 36 -18.10 -11.86 12.35
N LYS A 37 -18.52 -11.21 11.26
CA LYS A 37 -19.36 -11.81 10.21
C LYS A 37 -18.56 -12.43 9.07
N ILE A 38 -17.23 -12.28 9.09
CA ILE A 38 -16.35 -12.72 8.02
C ILE A 38 -15.73 -14.07 8.39
N SER A 39 -16.04 -15.10 7.59
CA SER A 39 -15.33 -16.37 7.61
C SER A 39 -14.18 -16.36 6.58
N LEU A 40 -13.11 -17.10 6.89
CA LEU A 40 -11.98 -17.31 5.99
C LEU A 40 -11.93 -18.78 5.60
N GLU A 41 -11.78 -19.04 4.31
CA GLU A 41 -11.68 -20.39 3.77
C GLU A 41 -10.53 -20.47 2.78
N ARG A 42 -9.79 -21.58 2.80
CA ARG A 42 -8.77 -21.87 1.79
C ARG A 42 -9.47 -22.31 0.51
N ASN A 43 -9.15 -21.64 -0.58
CA ASN A 43 -9.59 -22.07 -1.91
C ASN A 43 -8.45 -22.84 -2.59
N GLU A 44 -8.71 -24.09 -3.00
CA GLU A 44 -7.68 -24.94 -3.60
C GLU A 44 -7.12 -24.41 -4.92
N GLU A 45 -7.94 -23.75 -5.75
CA GLU A 45 -7.51 -23.22 -7.05
C GLU A 45 -6.54 -22.05 -6.86
N ILE A 46 -6.87 -21.15 -5.93
CA ILE A 46 -6.03 -20.00 -5.58
C ILE A 46 -4.71 -20.50 -4.97
N GLU A 47 -4.78 -21.45 -4.06
CA GLU A 47 -3.59 -22.04 -3.46
C GLU A 47 -2.68 -22.71 -4.50
N LYS A 48 -3.23 -23.51 -5.40
CA LYS A 48 -2.45 -24.20 -6.45
C LYS A 48 -1.78 -23.21 -7.42
N ALA A 49 -2.28 -21.98 -7.51
CA ALA A 49 -1.70 -20.95 -8.35
C ALA A 49 -0.46 -20.27 -7.72
N TYR A 50 -0.25 -20.42 -6.41
CA TYR A 50 0.96 -19.92 -5.74
C TYR A 50 2.21 -20.68 -6.20
N PRO A 51 3.38 -20.02 -6.36
CA PRO A 51 3.66 -18.59 -6.17
C PRO A 51 3.39 -17.70 -7.39
N ASN A 52 2.90 -18.27 -8.48
CA ASN A 52 2.70 -17.55 -9.75
C ASN A 52 1.54 -16.54 -9.70
N ALA A 53 0.59 -16.71 -8.77
CA ALA A 53 -0.50 -15.78 -8.57
C ALA A 53 -0.91 -15.71 -7.09
N TRP A 54 -1.19 -14.49 -6.61
CA TRP A 54 -1.49 -14.18 -5.21
C TRP A 54 -2.95 -13.72 -5.03
N GLY A 55 -3.86 -14.39 -5.74
CA GLY A 55 -5.26 -14.00 -5.84
C GLY A 55 -6.09 -14.18 -4.57
N ALA A 56 -7.30 -13.63 -4.60
CA ALA A 56 -8.31 -13.79 -3.56
C ALA A 56 -9.73 -13.72 -4.17
N GLU A 57 -10.69 -14.28 -3.46
CA GLU A 57 -12.12 -14.18 -3.77
C GLU A 57 -12.88 -13.69 -2.54
N VAL A 58 -13.77 -12.72 -2.75
CA VAL A 58 -14.67 -12.21 -1.71
C VAL A 58 -16.10 -12.46 -2.15
N LYS A 59 -16.86 -13.16 -1.29
CA LYS A 59 -18.30 -13.40 -1.45
C LYS A 59 -19.05 -12.66 -0.34
N VAL A 60 -20.09 -11.93 -0.73
CA VAL A 60 -20.93 -11.19 0.21
C VAL A 60 -22.38 -11.60 0.00
N LYS A 61 -23.03 -12.01 1.09
CA LYS A 61 -24.46 -12.28 1.14
C LYS A 61 -25.17 -11.16 1.89
N LEU A 62 -26.10 -10.49 1.22
CA LEU A 62 -26.93 -9.45 1.80
C LEU A 62 -28.12 -10.05 2.56
N THR A 63 -28.71 -9.24 3.44
CA THR A 63 -29.88 -9.63 4.26
C THR A 63 -31.13 -9.93 3.43
N ASN A 64 -31.23 -9.37 2.22
CA ASN A 64 -32.30 -9.68 1.26
C ASN A 64 -32.04 -10.97 0.46
N GLY A 65 -30.99 -11.72 0.79
CA GLY A 65 -30.60 -12.96 0.12
C GLY A 65 -29.77 -12.78 -1.15
N LYS A 66 -29.56 -11.54 -1.64
CA LYS A 66 -28.71 -11.29 -2.81
C LYS A 66 -27.26 -11.59 -2.48
N GLU A 67 -26.57 -12.24 -3.41
CA GLU A 67 -25.16 -12.58 -3.29
C GLU A 67 -24.33 -11.87 -4.35
N PHE A 68 -23.11 -11.47 -3.97
CA PHE A 68 -22.10 -10.91 -4.85
C PHE A 68 -20.81 -11.70 -4.67
N SER A 69 -20.09 -11.93 -5.77
CA SER A 69 -18.77 -12.55 -5.75
C SER A 69 -17.81 -11.75 -6.61
N VAL A 70 -16.63 -11.46 -6.09
CA VAL A 70 -15.54 -10.85 -6.86
C VAL A 70 -14.27 -11.66 -6.63
N ARG A 71 -13.68 -12.12 -7.72
CA ARG A 71 -12.39 -12.81 -7.73
C ARG A 71 -11.34 -11.92 -8.41
N ARG A 72 -10.14 -11.92 -7.84
CA ARG A 72 -8.93 -11.36 -8.44
C ARG A 72 -7.86 -12.42 -8.46
N LYS A 73 -7.24 -12.62 -9.62
CA LYS A 73 -6.17 -13.61 -9.81
C LYS A 73 -4.84 -13.11 -9.26
N HIS A 74 -4.56 -11.83 -9.44
CA HIS A 74 -3.31 -11.18 -9.02
C HIS A 74 -3.64 -10.01 -8.08
N ALA A 75 -2.76 -9.75 -7.14
CA ALA A 75 -2.87 -8.59 -6.27
C ALA A 75 -2.50 -7.33 -7.07
N LYS A 76 -3.18 -6.21 -6.78
CA LYS A 76 -2.87 -4.93 -7.43
C LYS A 76 -1.46 -4.50 -7.01
N GLY A 77 -0.56 -4.37 -7.98
CA GLY A 77 0.88 -4.14 -7.77
C GLY A 77 1.77 -5.33 -8.18
N ASP A 78 1.21 -6.52 -8.40
CA ASP A 78 1.93 -7.65 -8.98
C ASP A 78 2.40 -7.31 -10.41
N PRO A 79 3.46 -7.96 -10.93
CA PRO A 79 3.87 -7.80 -12.33
C PRO A 79 2.72 -8.02 -13.33
N ASP A 80 1.82 -8.96 -13.04
CA ASP A 80 0.64 -9.26 -13.86
C ASP A 80 -0.57 -8.34 -13.62
N ALA A 81 -0.51 -7.49 -12.58
CA ALA A 81 -1.56 -6.51 -12.27
C ALA A 81 -0.94 -5.18 -11.79
N PRO A 82 -0.12 -4.52 -12.62
CA PRO A 82 0.64 -3.35 -12.21
C PRO A 82 -0.28 -2.18 -11.85
N LEU A 83 0.27 -1.27 -11.05
CA LEU A 83 -0.31 0.06 -10.89
C LEU A 83 -0.19 0.81 -12.22
N SER A 84 -1.22 1.58 -12.56
CA SER A 84 -1.08 2.58 -13.62
C SER A 84 -0.08 3.66 -13.19
N PRO A 85 0.50 4.42 -14.15
CA PRO A 85 1.40 5.52 -13.83
C PRO A 85 0.78 6.52 -12.84
N THR A 86 -0.50 6.84 -13.01
CA THR A 86 -1.23 7.74 -12.11
C THR A 86 -1.35 7.15 -10.70
N GLU A 87 -1.79 5.90 -10.56
CA GLU A 87 -1.89 5.23 -9.25
C GLU A 87 -0.53 5.13 -8.54
N PHE A 88 0.55 4.94 -9.31
CA PHE A 88 1.91 4.92 -8.77
C PHE A 88 2.30 6.29 -8.20
N LYS A 89 2.10 7.37 -8.97
CA LYS A 89 2.37 8.74 -8.53
C LYS A 89 1.53 9.10 -7.30
N GLU A 90 0.23 8.83 -7.32
CA GLU A 90 -0.68 9.07 -6.19
C GLU A 90 -0.22 8.35 -4.91
N LYS A 91 0.13 7.06 -5.03
CA LYS A 91 0.61 6.27 -3.89
C LYS A 91 1.94 6.81 -3.35
N ALA A 92 2.89 7.13 -4.23
CA ALA A 92 4.20 7.66 -3.83
C ALA A 92 4.06 9.02 -3.13
N THR A 93 3.28 9.94 -3.70
CA THR A 93 2.97 11.24 -3.09
C THR A 93 2.30 11.06 -1.72
N MET A 94 1.32 10.17 -1.60
CA MET A 94 0.66 9.88 -0.32
C MET A 94 1.67 9.39 0.74
N LEU A 95 2.60 8.51 0.37
CA LEU A 95 3.65 8.02 1.27
C LEU A 95 4.65 9.11 1.68
N PHE A 96 5.08 9.95 0.74
CA PHE A 96 5.95 11.09 1.06
C PHE A 96 5.29 12.06 2.03
N ARG A 97 4.02 12.41 1.79
CA ARG A 97 3.22 13.24 2.71
C ARG A 97 3.14 12.61 4.09
N PHE A 98 2.85 11.32 4.16
CA PHE A 98 2.78 10.59 5.42
C PHE A 98 4.12 10.57 6.16
N GLY A 99 5.24 10.47 5.43
CA GLY A 99 6.60 10.55 5.96
C GLY A 99 7.06 11.96 6.35
N GLY A 100 6.24 13.00 6.14
CA GLY A 100 6.59 14.39 6.45
C GLY A 100 7.52 15.04 5.42
N VAL A 101 7.65 14.47 4.22
CA VAL A 101 8.47 15.04 3.15
C VAL A 101 7.77 16.25 2.54
N SER A 102 8.53 17.35 2.42
CA SER A 102 8.08 18.56 1.75
C SER A 102 8.13 18.39 0.22
N GLU A 103 7.21 19.04 -0.48
CA GLU A 103 7.09 19.00 -1.95
C GLU A 103 7.09 17.57 -2.54
N PRO A 104 6.17 16.70 -2.10
CA PRO A 104 6.17 15.27 -2.44
C PRO A 104 6.03 15.02 -3.95
N GLU A 105 5.29 15.85 -4.68
CA GLU A 105 5.18 15.75 -6.14
C GLU A 105 6.53 16.00 -6.84
N ALA A 106 7.31 16.96 -6.35
CA ALA A 106 8.63 17.27 -6.88
C ALA A 106 9.63 16.11 -6.68
N TRP A 107 9.50 15.36 -5.58
CA TRP A 107 10.25 14.12 -5.37
C TRP A 107 9.85 13.04 -6.37
N VAL A 108 8.56 12.82 -6.55
CA VAL A 108 8.05 11.79 -7.45
C VAL A 108 8.51 12.03 -8.88
N GLU A 109 8.36 13.25 -9.40
CA GLU A 109 8.77 13.54 -10.78
C GLU A 109 10.28 13.37 -10.98
N ARG A 110 11.11 13.91 -10.07
CA ARG A 110 12.57 13.78 -10.19
C ARG A 110 13.08 12.35 -10.08
N ILE A 111 12.46 11.52 -9.23
CA ILE A 111 12.79 10.09 -9.14
C ILE A 111 12.45 9.38 -10.46
N LEU A 112 11.35 9.74 -11.10
CA LEU A 112 10.94 9.13 -12.37
C LEU A 112 11.83 9.58 -13.54
N GLU A 113 12.48 10.74 -13.44
CA GLU A 113 13.42 11.26 -14.44
C GLU A 113 14.87 10.76 -14.25
N LEU A 114 15.13 9.93 -13.23
CA LEU A 114 16.49 9.45 -12.92
C LEU A 114 17.16 8.64 -14.04
N ASP A 115 16.39 8.02 -14.93
CA ASP A 115 16.93 7.28 -16.08
C ASP A 115 17.44 8.21 -17.20
N SER A 116 17.08 9.50 -17.14
CA SER A 116 17.50 10.52 -18.09
C SER A 116 18.77 11.28 -17.69
N VAL A 117 19.24 11.11 -16.44
CA VAL A 117 20.48 11.73 -15.95
C VAL A 117 21.69 10.81 -16.15
N SER A 118 22.84 11.39 -16.48
CA SER A 118 24.10 10.66 -16.70
C SER A 118 24.69 10.05 -15.42
N SER A 119 24.39 10.67 -14.28
CA SER A 119 24.89 10.28 -12.96
C SER A 119 23.92 10.76 -11.90
N PHE A 120 23.73 9.99 -10.83
CA PHE A 120 22.98 10.44 -9.65
C PHE A 120 23.58 11.72 -9.05
N ARG A 121 24.90 11.92 -9.19
CA ARG A 121 25.60 13.14 -8.73
C ARG A 121 25.17 14.40 -9.47
N ASP A 122 24.67 14.23 -10.69
CA ASP A 122 24.22 15.31 -11.56
C ASP A 122 22.70 15.53 -11.41
N SER A 123 22.05 14.80 -10.49
CA SER A 123 20.60 14.91 -10.25
C SER A 123 20.28 15.90 -9.14
N ASP A 124 19.21 16.67 -9.36
CA ASP A 124 18.63 17.60 -8.37
C ASP A 124 18.10 16.89 -7.10
N LEU A 125 18.05 15.56 -7.08
CA LEU A 125 17.63 14.80 -5.89
C LEU A 125 18.63 14.93 -4.74
N ILE A 126 19.92 15.16 -5.03
CA ILE A 126 20.93 15.38 -3.98
C ILE A 126 20.62 16.63 -3.17
N ASP A 127 20.17 17.70 -3.85
CA ASP A 127 19.80 18.95 -3.21
C ASP A 127 18.56 18.76 -2.32
N LEU A 128 17.60 17.95 -2.78
CA LEU A 128 16.40 17.63 -2.01
C LEU A 128 16.66 16.75 -0.78
N LEU A 129 17.67 15.89 -0.82
CA LEU A 129 18.04 15.04 0.33
C LEU A 129 18.75 15.83 1.44
N ASP A 130 19.05 17.12 1.24
CA ASP A 130 19.98 17.91 2.07
C ASP A 130 21.30 17.17 2.31
N VAL A 131 21.71 16.34 1.33
CA VAL A 131 23.02 15.68 1.29
C VAL A 131 24.00 16.66 0.65
N SER A 132 23.95 17.91 1.09
CA SER A 132 25.06 18.82 0.87
C SER A 132 26.25 18.23 1.61
N ALA A 133 27.37 18.09 0.90
CA ALA A 133 28.59 17.44 1.36
C ALA A 133 29.17 18.09 2.64
N ASN A 134 28.60 17.80 3.80
CA ASN A 134 29.16 18.14 5.10
C ASN A 134 29.95 16.95 5.61
N GLY A 135 31.23 16.95 5.28
CA GLY A 135 32.25 16.30 6.09
C GLY A 135 32.23 16.89 7.49
N SER A 136 31.41 16.33 8.37
CA SER A 136 31.64 16.34 9.82
C SER A 136 31.17 15.02 10.39
N MET A 137 32.01 14.00 10.19
CA MET A 137 31.95 12.76 10.94
C MET A 137 32.22 13.10 12.40
N GLY A 138 31.17 13.10 13.23
CA GLY A 138 31.29 13.67 14.57
C GLY A 138 30.12 13.43 15.49
N LYS A 139 29.43 12.29 15.43
CA LYS A 139 28.76 11.71 16.61
C LYS A 139 28.83 10.19 16.54
N SER A 140 29.67 9.63 17.40
CA SER A 140 29.74 8.22 17.72
C SER A 140 28.36 7.70 18.12
N PHE A 141 27.87 6.69 17.42
CA PHE A 141 26.88 5.78 17.97
C PHE A 141 27.65 4.62 18.61
N GLU A 142 27.71 4.62 19.93
CA GLU A 142 28.08 3.41 20.69
C GLU A 142 26.83 2.54 20.85
N ILE A 143 27.02 1.24 20.68
CA ILE A 143 26.09 0.17 21.07
C ILE A 143 26.37 -0.17 22.54
#